data_AF-A0A497NPU9-F1
#
_entry.id   AF-A0A497NPU9-F1
#
_cell.length_a   1.000
_cell.length_b   1.000
_cell.length_c   1.000
_cell.angle_alpha   90.00
_cell.angle_beta   90.00
_cell.angle_gamma   90.00
#
_symmetry.space_group_name_H-M   'P 1'
#
loop_
_entity.id
_entity.type
_entity.pdbx_description
1 polymer ?
#
loop_
_entity_poly.entity_id
_entity_poly.type
_entity_poly.pdbx_seq_one_letter_code
_entity_poly.pdbx_strand_id
1 'polypeptide(L)'
;ARKVAPMMKGGGGTVCKPVLEKVYRFMNSGDAVIMLTDGDIFDAEKSKTQEWFRRVSSKAGFAMIGYTHKPVIAPGFTTAHINFNSHK
;
A
#
# COMPACT_ATOMS: atom_id res chain seq x y z
N ALA A 1 -3.87 17.34 3.01
CA ALA A 1 -2.91 17.24 1.89
C ALA A 1 -2.07 18.52 1.68
N ARG A 2 -2.68 19.73 1.63
CA ARG A 2 -2.02 20.98 1.19
C ARG A 2 -0.79 21.45 1.98
N LYS A 3 -0.69 21.10 3.28
CA LYS A 3 0.50 21.44 4.12
C LYS A 3 1.68 20.48 3.94
N VAL A 4 1.42 19.23 3.51
CA VAL A 4 2.43 18.16 3.48
C VAL A 4 3.03 17.99 2.08
N ALA A 5 2.25 18.27 1.03
CA ALA A 5 2.69 18.19 -0.36
C ALA A 5 3.99 18.96 -0.67
N PRO A 6 4.24 20.17 -0.12
CA PRO A 6 5.50 20.88 -0.33
C PRO A 6 6.71 20.25 0.39
N MET A 7 6.46 19.46 1.44
CA MET A 7 7.48 18.74 2.20
C MET A 7 7.84 17.38 1.58
N MET A 8 7.05 16.92 0.61
CA MET A 8 7.30 15.68 -0.13
C MET A 8 8.26 15.98 -1.29
N LYS A 9 9.53 15.58 -1.16
CA LYS A 9 10.44 15.52 -2.30
C LYS A 9 10.09 14.30 -3.16
N GLY A 10 9.45 14.51 -4.31
CA GLY A 10 9.30 13.48 -5.33
C GLY A 10 10.66 13.27 -6.02
N GLY A 11 11.27 12.08 -5.87
CA GLY A 11 12.66 11.91 -6.30
C GLY A 11 13.18 10.52 -6.64
N GLY A 12 12.34 9.46 -6.72
CA GLY A 12 12.88 8.13 -7.03
C GLY A 12 11.87 6.99 -7.22
N GLY A 13 10.59 7.29 -7.41
CA GLY A 13 9.51 6.30 -7.36
C GLY A 13 9.11 5.92 -5.94
N THR A 14 7.88 5.43 -5.77
CA THR A 14 7.38 4.99 -4.47
C THR A 14 7.96 3.61 -4.14
N VAL A 15 8.63 3.48 -2.98
CA VAL A 15 9.14 2.21 -2.44
C VAL A 15 8.31 1.85 -1.21
N CYS A 16 7.60 0.72 -1.25
CA CYS A 16 6.63 0.35 -0.23
C CYS A 16 7.20 -0.56 0.86
N LYS A 17 8.31 -1.29 0.63
CA LYS A 17 8.92 -2.18 1.62
C LYS A 17 9.17 -1.50 2.98
N PRO A 18 9.78 -0.30 3.09
CA PRO A 18 10.02 0.34 4.38
C PRO A 18 8.73 0.64 5.15
N VAL A 19 7.64 0.95 4.43
CA VAL A 19 6.32 1.19 5.03
C VAL A 19 5.71 -0.11 5.53
N LEU A 20 5.80 -1.21 4.75
CA LEU A 20 5.35 -2.53 5.19
C LEU A 20 6.08 -2.98 6.46
N GLU A 21 7.41 -2.82 6.51
CA GLU A 21 8.22 -3.13 7.69
C GLU A 21 7.83 -2.30 8.91
N LYS A 22 7.54 -1.01 8.69
CA LYS A 22 7.09 -0.11 9.75
C LYS A 22 5.73 -0.57 10.28
N VAL A 23 4.73 -0.69 9.40
CA VAL A 23 3.37 -1.10 9.76
C VAL A 23 3.38 -2.44 10.50
N TYR A 24 4.13 -3.43 10.03
CA TYR A 24 4.21 -4.74 10.69
C TYR A 24 4.64 -4.67 12.17
N ARG A 25 5.54 -3.73 12.52
CA ARG A 25 5.99 -3.51 13.90
C ARG A 25 4.96 -2.78 14.76
N PHE A 26 4.16 -1.90 14.16
CA PHE A 26 3.17 -1.10 14.89
C PHE A 26 1.80 -1.78 15.01
N MET A 27 1.42 -2.61 14.03
CA MET A 27 0.12 -3.27 14.01
C MET A 27 0.04 -4.38 15.05
N ASN A 28 -1.14 -4.57 15.64
CA ASN A 28 -1.49 -5.77 16.37
C ASN A 28 -1.98 -6.86 15.41
N SER A 29 -2.06 -8.09 15.92
CA SER A 29 -2.70 -9.17 15.18
C SER A 29 -4.19 -8.87 15.05
N GLY A 30 -4.76 -9.05 13.85
CA GLY A 30 -6.18 -8.78 13.60
C GLY A 30 -6.48 -7.35 13.12
N ASP A 31 -5.52 -6.43 13.14
CA ASP A 31 -5.72 -5.06 12.64
C ASP A 31 -6.05 -5.05 11.15
N ALA A 32 -6.82 -4.05 10.73
CA ALA A 32 -7.05 -3.76 9.32
C ALA A 32 -5.90 -2.93 8.73
N VAL A 33 -5.37 -3.36 7.59
CA VAL A 33 -4.32 -2.65 6.85
C VAL A 33 -4.84 -2.26 5.47
N ILE A 34 -4.90 -0.95 5.19
CA ILE A 34 -5.34 -0.42 3.90
C ILE A 34 -4.20 0.40 3.30
N MET A 35 -3.79 0.04 2.08
CA MET A 35 -2.83 0.80 1.28
C MET A 35 -3.57 1.53 0.16
N LEU A 36 -3.35 2.83 0.02
CA LEU A 36 -3.92 3.65 -1.06
C LEU A 36 -2.80 4.16 -1.94
N THR A 37 -2.92 3.94 -3.25
CA THR A 37 -1.90 4.29 -4.25
C THR A 37 -2.54 4.65 -5.58
N ASP A 38 -1.82 5.33 -6.46
CA ASP A 38 -2.15 5.42 -7.88
C ASP A 38 -1.78 4.13 -8.64
N GLY A 39 -0.84 3.34 -8.12
CA GLY A 39 -0.39 2.09 -8.71
C GLY A 39 1.08 2.08 -9.13
N ASP A 40 1.78 3.22 -9.02
CA ASP A 40 3.18 3.36 -9.42
C ASP A 40 4.12 3.13 -8.22
N ILE A 41 4.38 1.85 -7.96
CA ILE A 41 5.27 1.38 -6.88
C ILE A 41 6.48 0.65 -7.48
N PHE A 42 7.67 1.24 -7.31
CA PHE A 42 8.92 0.80 -7.92
C PHE A 42 9.41 -0.57 -7.44
N ASP A 43 9.12 -0.93 -6.19
CA ASP A 43 9.59 -2.17 -5.58
C ASP A 43 8.50 -3.24 -5.44
N ALA A 44 7.28 -3.01 -5.96
CA ALA A 44 6.14 -3.91 -5.75
C ALA A 44 6.48 -5.34 -6.15
N GLU A 45 7.02 -5.58 -7.34
CA GLU A 45 7.30 -6.92 -7.87
C GLU A 45 8.59 -7.55 -7.33
N LYS A 46 9.38 -6.82 -6.53
CA LYS A 46 10.61 -7.37 -5.96
C LYS A 46 10.26 -8.43 -4.92
N SER A 47 10.93 -9.58 -4.97
CA SER A 47 10.69 -10.73 -4.10
C SER A 47 10.63 -10.38 -2.60
N LYS A 48 11.55 -9.54 -2.12
CA LYS A 48 11.57 -9.08 -0.73
C LYS A 48 10.32 -8.28 -0.34
N THR A 49 9.78 -7.49 -1.27
CA THR A 49 8.57 -6.70 -1.04
C THR A 49 7.33 -7.59 -1.04
N GLN A 50 7.27 -8.54 -1.98
CA GLN A 50 6.24 -9.58 -2.05
C GLN A 50 6.18 -10.41 -0.76
N GLU A 51 7.33 -10.75 -0.18
CA GLU A 51 7.41 -11.43 1.12
C GLU A 51 6.82 -10.57 2.25
N TRP A 52 7.11 -9.26 2.26
CA TRP A 52 6.55 -8.36 3.25
C TRP A 52 5.03 -8.16 3.12
N PHE A 53 4.49 -8.14 1.90
CA PHE A 53 3.04 -8.18 1.70
C PHE A 53 2.41 -9.43 2.33
N ARG A 54 3.02 -10.62 2.15
CA ARG A 54 2.56 -11.86 2.80
C ARG A 54 2.61 -11.76 4.32
N ARG A 55 3.73 -11.30 4.89
CA ARG A 55 3.89 -11.15 6.34
C ARG A 55 2.84 -10.21 6.95
N VAL A 56 2.59 -9.07 6.31
CA VAL A 56 1.60 -8.10 6.79
C VAL A 56 0.19 -8.68 6.67
N SER A 57 -0.18 -9.25 5.53
CA SER A 57 -1.51 -9.84 5.34
C SER A 57 -1.79 -11.01 6.27
N SER A 58 -0.81 -11.86 6.56
CA SER A 58 -0.97 -12.97 7.53
C SER A 58 -1.19 -12.50 8.97
N LYS A 59 -0.68 -11.34 9.36
CA LYS A 59 -0.89 -10.76 10.70
C LYS A 59 -2.17 -9.93 10.77
N ALA A 60 -2.55 -9.31 9.66
CA ALA A 60 -3.77 -8.52 9.55
C ALA A 60 -5.02 -9.40 9.68
N GLY A 61 -6.07 -8.85 10.28
CA GLY A 61 -7.41 -9.44 10.17
C GLY A 61 -8.04 -9.14 8.81
N PHE A 62 -7.64 -8.02 8.20
CA PHE A 62 -8.04 -7.61 6.86
C PHE A 62 -6.93 -6.79 6.20
N ALA A 63 -6.62 -7.10 4.94
CA ALA A 63 -5.61 -6.37 4.16
C ALA A 63 -6.17 -6.01 2.77
N MET A 64 -6.07 -4.74 2.39
CA MET A 64 -6.57 -4.23 1.10
C MET A 64 -5.60 -3.22 0.47
N ILE A 65 -5.48 -3.27 -0.85
CA ILE A 65 -4.88 -2.21 -1.66
C ILE A 65 -5.92 -1.58 -2.57
N GLY A 66 -6.14 -0.28 -2.34
CA GLY A 66 -6.94 0.59 -3.19
C GLY A 66 -6.05 1.29 -4.20
N TYR A 67 -6.34 1.15 -5.49
CA TYR A 67 -5.58 1.82 -6.56
C TYR A 67 -6.49 2.68 -7.44
N THR A 68 -5.96 3.73 -8.05
CA THR A 68 -6.74 4.61 -8.95
C THR A 68 -6.36 4.46 -10.43
N HIS A 69 -5.10 4.17 -10.74
CA HIS A 69 -4.60 4.08 -12.12
C HIS A 69 -4.16 2.66 -12.49
N LYS A 70 -3.16 2.11 -11.81
CA LYS A 70 -2.56 0.81 -12.13
C LYS A 70 -2.76 -0.21 -10.99
N PRO A 71 -3.20 -1.45 -11.28
CA PRO A 71 -3.27 -2.48 -10.25
C PRO A 71 -1.86 -2.85 -9.74
N VAL A 72 -1.77 -3.17 -8.45
CA VAL A 72 -0.51 -3.55 -7.79
C VAL A 72 -0.58 -5.01 -7.35
N ILE A 73 0.47 -5.77 -7.65
CA ILE A 73 0.63 -7.14 -7.17
C ILE A 73 1.00 -7.10 -5.68
N ALA A 74 0.05 -7.43 -4.81
CA ALA A 74 0.22 -7.43 -3.35
C ALA A 74 -0.35 -8.74 -2.77
N PRO A 75 0.46 -9.80 -2.59
CA PRO A 75 -0.01 -11.09 -2.11
C PRO A 75 -0.71 -10.99 -0.75
N GLY A 76 -1.87 -11.65 -0.65
CA GLY A 76 -2.70 -11.65 0.56
C GLY A 76 -3.50 -10.37 0.79
N PHE A 77 -3.33 -9.35 -0.05
CA PHE A 77 -4.17 -8.15 -0.03
C PHE A 77 -5.30 -8.30 -1.04
N THR A 78 -6.50 -7.90 -0.64
CA THR A 78 -7.62 -7.70 -1.57
C THR A 78 -7.35 -6.45 -2.41
N THR A 79 -7.57 -6.50 -3.72
CA THR A 79 -7.35 -5.37 -4.63
C THR A 79 -8.69 -4.70 -4.98
N ALA A 80 -8.75 -3.37 -4.92
CA ALA A 80 -9.93 -2.60 -5.29
C ALA A 80 -9.56 -1.38 -6.13
N HIS A 81 -10.23 -1.21 -7.28
CA HIS A 81 -10.11 0.01 -8.08
C HIS A 81 -11.01 1.10 -7.50
N ILE A 82 -10.42 2.23 -7.09
CA ILE A 82 -11.14 3.36 -6.49
C ILE A 82 -11.48 4.36 -7.59
N ASN A 83 -12.77 4.43 -7.93
CA ASN A 83 -13.32 5.41 -8.85
C ASN A 83 -14.02 6.53 -8.07
N PHE A 84 -13.60 7.77 -8.29
CA PHE A 84 -14.18 8.95 -7.62
C PHE A 84 -15.42 9.53 -8.36
N ASN A 85 -15.98 8.80 -9.32
CA ASN A 85 -17.15 9.24 -10.09
C ASN A 85 -18.50 9.09 -9.35
N SER A 86 -18.48 8.86 -8.03
CA SER A 86 -19.69 8.82 -7.22
C SER A 86 -20.02 10.23 -6.73
N HIS A 87 -21.12 10.79 -7.25
CA HIS A 87 -21.78 12.07 -6.93
C HIS A 87 -21.36 13.28 -7.78
N LYS A 88 -21.98 13.39 -8.95
CA LYS A 88 -22.65 14.64 -9.36
C LYS A 88 -24.15 14.46 -9.20
#